data_AF-A0A4Q5R8I5-F1
#
_entry.id   AF-A0A4Q5R8I5-F1
#
_cell.length_a   1.000
_cell.length_b   1.000
_cell.length_c   1.000
_cell.angle_alpha   90.00
_cell.angle_beta   90.00
_cell.angle_gamma   90.00
#
_symmetry.space_group_name_H-M   'P 1'
#
loop_
_entity.id
_entity.type
_entity.pdbx_description
1 polymer ?
#
loop_
_entity_poly.entity_id
_entity_poly.type
_entity_poly.pdbx_seq_one_letter_code
_entity_poly.pdbx_strand_id
1 'polypeptide(L)'
;KEGVLFVPAHLAEQVVSTSEFVIRKDQFGFEMVRLGKYSTGDIDSQWTDQIKSEFLIWLGKHPELGKMTRAEVDQMMSKRTW
;
A
#
# COMPACT_ATOMS: atom_id res chain seq x y z
N LYS A 1 9.25 -16.79 12.93
CA LYS A 1 8.38 -17.98 12.99
C LYS A 1 6.98 -17.51 12.61
N GLU A 2 6.49 -17.89 11.43
CA GLU A 2 5.10 -17.65 11.06
C GLU A 2 4.15 -18.60 11.81
N GLY A 3 2.88 -18.19 11.94
CA GLY A 3 1.78 -19.00 12.48
C GLY A 3 0.78 -19.36 11.37
N VAL A 4 -0.34 -20.00 11.76
CA VAL A 4 -1.44 -20.31 10.84
C VAL A 4 -2.57 -19.32 11.05
N LEU A 5 -3.04 -18.69 9.97
CA LEU A 5 -4.19 -17.79 9.97
C LEU A 5 -5.28 -18.35 9.04
N PHE A 6 -6.54 -18.26 9.47
CA PHE A 6 -7.68 -18.71 8.69
C PHE A 6 -8.38 -17.51 8.04
N VAL A 7 -8.59 -17.58 6.73
CA VAL A 7 -9.37 -16.60 5.96
C VAL A 7 -10.67 -17.28 5.51
N PRO A 8 -11.85 -16.81 5.94
CA PRO A 8 -13.13 -17.32 5.44
C PRO A 8 -13.23 -17.18 3.92
N ALA A 9 -13.76 -18.21 3.23
CA ALA A 9 -13.80 -18.24 1.76
C ALA A 9 -14.51 -17.01 1.13
N HIS A 10 -15.59 -16.54 1.74
CA HIS A 10 -16.33 -15.35 1.29
C HIS A 10 -15.59 -14.03 1.50
N LEU A 11 -14.50 -14.02 2.29
CA LEU A 11 -13.62 -12.86 2.50
C LEU A 11 -12.30 -12.98 1.72
N ALA A 12 -12.04 -14.10 1.05
CA ALA A 12 -10.76 -14.35 0.40
C ALA A 12 -10.40 -13.26 -0.62
N GLU A 13 -11.36 -12.84 -1.44
CA GLU A 13 -11.17 -11.77 -2.43
C GLU A 13 -10.78 -10.45 -1.76
N GLN A 14 -11.52 -10.04 -0.72
CA GLN A 14 -11.23 -8.81 0.01
C GLN A 14 -9.84 -8.84 0.66
N VAL A 15 -9.48 -9.96 1.29
CA VAL A 15 -8.18 -10.12 1.95
C VAL A 15 -7.05 -10.06 0.93
N VAL A 16 -7.14 -10.80 -0.17
CA VAL A 16 -6.11 -10.81 -1.21
C VAL A 16 -5.95 -9.41 -1.82
N SER A 17 -7.05 -8.75 -2.20
CA SER A 17 -7.01 -7.39 -2.76
C SER A 17 -6.36 -6.39 -1.80
N THR A 18 -6.68 -6.47 -0.51
CA THR A 18 -6.07 -5.60 0.52
C THR A 18 -4.59 -5.93 0.71
N SER A 19 -4.22 -7.21 0.75
CA SER A 19 -2.84 -7.66 0.91
C SER A 19 -1.95 -7.21 -0.24
N GLU A 20 -2.42 -7.28 -1.49
CA GLU A 20 -1.69 -6.76 -2.65
C GLU A 20 -1.42 -5.25 -2.54
N PHE A 21 -2.38 -4.48 -2.02
CA PHE A 21 -2.16 -3.06 -1.75
C PHE A 21 -1.12 -2.84 -0.63
N VAL A 22 -1.22 -3.58 0.47
CA VAL A 22 -0.28 -3.48 1.61
C VAL A 22 1.15 -3.78 1.18
N ILE A 23 1.37 -4.85 0.41
CA ILE A 23 2.70 -5.22 -0.09
C ILE A 23 3.30 -4.09 -0.93
N ARG A 24 2.51 -3.50 -1.84
CA ARG A 24 2.96 -2.38 -2.70
C ARG A 24 3.28 -1.14 -1.89
N LYS A 25 2.43 -0.83 -0.91
CA LYS A 25 2.63 0.29 0.02
C LYS A 25 3.94 0.13 0.80
N ASP A 26 4.20 -1.06 1.30
CA ASP A 26 5.39 -1.35 2.11
C ASP A 26 6.67 -1.26 1.29
N GLN A 27 6.67 -1.80 0.06
CA GLN A 27 7.80 -1.65 -0.86
C GLN A 27 8.12 -0.18 -1.15
N PHE A 28 7.10 0.62 -1.48
CA PHE A 28 7.26 2.07 -1.63
C PHE A 28 7.80 2.71 -0.35
N GLY A 29 7.24 2.36 0.81
CA GLY A 29 7.66 2.87 2.10
C GLY A 29 9.14 2.60 2.40
N PHE A 30 9.58 1.36 2.21
CA PHE A 30 10.97 0.97 2.40
C PHE A 30 11.92 1.73 1.47
N GLU A 31 11.54 1.91 0.20
CA GLU A 31 12.34 2.69 -0.74
C GLU A 31 12.43 4.16 -0.35
N MET A 32 11.31 4.79 0.02
CA MET A 32 11.30 6.20 0.40
C MET A 32 12.08 6.48 1.69
N VAL A 33 11.99 5.58 2.67
CA VAL A 33 12.79 5.66 3.91
C VAL A 33 14.27 5.46 3.60
N ARG A 34 14.62 4.50 2.72
CA ARG A 34 16.01 4.27 2.28
C ARG A 34 16.59 5.48 1.53
N LEU A 35 15.77 6.17 0.76
CA LEU A 35 16.15 7.41 0.05
C LEU A 35 16.16 8.64 0.98
N GLY A 36 15.74 8.51 2.24
CA GLY A 36 15.67 9.61 3.20
C GLY A 36 14.61 10.66 2.88
N LYS A 37 13.65 10.35 2.00
CA LYS A 37 12.63 11.29 1.54
C LYS A 37 11.46 11.43 2.52
N TYR A 38 11.10 10.33 3.17
CA TYR A 38 10.05 10.26 4.18
C TYR A 38 10.55 9.49 5.40
N SER A 39 10.09 9.87 6.60
CA SER A 39 10.32 9.10 7.80
C SER A 39 9.38 7.90 7.87
N THR A 40 9.71 6.91 8.70
CA THR A 40 8.81 5.78 8.96
C THR A 40 7.46 6.26 9.49
N GLY A 41 7.44 7.32 10.31
CA GLY A 41 6.21 7.92 10.82
C GLY A 41 5.32 8.54 9.73
N ASP A 42 5.92 9.14 8.69
CA ASP A 42 5.18 9.72 7.58
C ASP A 42 4.52 8.65 6.70
N ILE A 43 5.22 7.52 6.50
CA ILE A 43 4.74 6.39 5.72
C ILE A 43 3.64 5.61 6.46
N ASP A 44 3.75 5.51 7.79
CA ASP A 44 2.75 4.83 8.61
C ASP A 44 1.49 5.66 8.82
N SER A 45 1.62 6.99 8.84
CA SER A 45 0.53 7.96 9.02
C SER A 45 -0.43 8.03 7.82
N GLN A 46 -1.48 8.85 7.95
CA GLN A 46 -2.36 9.15 6.83
C GLN A 46 -1.59 9.88 5.73
N TRP A 47 -1.54 9.28 4.54
CA TRP A 47 -0.80 9.85 3.43
C TRP A 47 -1.43 11.15 2.94
N THR A 48 -0.59 12.16 2.80
CA THR A 48 -0.95 13.41 2.13
C THR A 48 -1.12 13.18 0.63
N ASP A 49 -1.77 14.13 -0.05
CA ASP A 49 -1.93 14.10 -1.51
C ASP A 49 -0.59 14.04 -2.26
N GLN A 50 0.47 14.58 -1.66
CA GLN A 50 1.82 14.49 -2.19
C GLN A 50 2.29 13.03 -2.20
N ILE A 51 2.25 12.35 -1.05
CA ILE A 51 2.71 10.95 -0.93
C ILE A 51 1.91 10.05 -1.87
N LYS A 52 0.59 10.23 -1.97
CA LYS A 52 -0.25 9.48 -2.91
C LYS A 52 0.15 9.69 -4.37
N SER A 53 0.47 10.92 -4.74
CA SER A 53 0.91 11.24 -6.11
C SER A 53 2.26 10.61 -6.42
N GLU A 54 3.18 10.66 -5.45
CA GLU A 54 4.50 10.03 -5.58
C GLU A 54 4.42 8.51 -5.64
N PHE A 55 3.52 7.90 -4.86
CA PHE A 55 3.24 6.47 -4.93
C PHE A 55 2.76 6.05 -6.33
N LEU A 56 1.87 6.82 -6.96
CA LEU A 56 1.42 6.52 -8.33
C LEU A 56 2.54 6.66 -9.37
N ILE A 57 3.39 7.67 -9.22
CA ILE A 57 4.58 7.84 -10.08
C ILE A 57 5.55 6.68 -9.89
N TRP A 58 5.77 6.26 -8.64
CA TRP A 58 6.60 5.11 -8.30
C TRP A 58 6.01 3.82 -8.88
N LEU A 59 4.71 3.58 -8.71
CA LEU A 59 4.01 2.42 -9.26
C LEU A 59 4.11 2.37 -10.79
N GLY A 60 4.11 3.52 -11.46
CA GLY A 60 4.36 3.61 -12.91
C GLY A 60 5.75 3.13 -13.36
N LYS A 61 6.73 3.10 -12.46
CA LYS A 61 8.07 2.56 -12.70
C LYS A 61 8.18 1.06 -12.43
N HIS A 62 7.17 0.48 -11.77
CA HIS A 62 7.10 -0.92 -11.35
C HIS A 62 5.90 -1.63 -12.00
N PRO A 63 5.93 -1.87 -13.34
CA PRO A 63 4.82 -2.50 -14.06
C PRO A 63 4.49 -3.92 -13.56
N GLU A 64 5.44 -4.60 -12.91
CA GLU A 64 5.28 -5.91 -12.29
C GLU A 64 4.32 -5.91 -11.10
N LEU A 65 4.11 -4.75 -10.45
CA LEU A 65 3.19 -4.58 -9.32
C LEU A 65 1.77 -4.21 -9.78
N GLY A 66 1.53 -4.18 -11.10
CA GLY A 66 0.27 -3.79 -11.69
C GLY A 66 0.07 -2.28 -11.71
N LYS A 67 -1.11 -1.85 -12.18
CA LYS A 67 -1.51 -0.44 -12.25
C LYS A 67 -2.65 -0.19 -11.28
N MET A 68 -2.68 1.01 -10.73
CA MET A 68 -3.77 1.46 -9.88
C MET A 68 -4.05 2.93 -10.14
N THR A 69 -5.30 3.31 -10.01
CA THR A 69 -5.78 4.69 -10.16
C THR A 69 -5.74 5.43 -8.84
N ARG A 70 -5.73 6.77 -8.90
CA ARG A 70 -5.79 7.62 -7.70
C ARG A 70 -7.04 7.35 -6.87
N ALA A 71 -8.18 7.14 -7.53
CA ALA A 71 -9.45 6.85 -6.85
C ALA A 71 -9.40 5.55 -6.05
N GLU A 72 -8.75 4.51 -6.60
CA GLU A 72 -8.54 3.24 -5.88
C GLU A 72 -7.59 3.41 -4.69
N VAL A 73 -6.50 4.19 -4.83
CA VAL A 73 -5.62 4.54 -3.70
C VAL A 73 -6.44 5.22 -2.60
N ASP A 74 -7.24 6.22 -2.96
CA ASP A 74 -8.04 6.98 -2.01
C ASP A 74 -9.08 6.11 -1.30
N GLN A 75 -9.76 5.22 -2.04
CA GLN A 75 -10.72 4.30 -1.47
C GLN A 75 -10.07 3.29 -0.51
N MET A 76 -8.90 2.74 -0.88
CA MET A 76 -8.15 1.82 -0.02
C MET A 76 -7.62 2.52 1.24
N MET A 77 -7.12 3.76 1.10
CA MET A 77 -6.62 4.56 2.23
C MET A 77 -7.75 5.09 3.13
N SER A 78 -8.95 5.31 2.59
CA SER A 78 -10.14 5.72 3.35
C SER A 78 -10.66 4.61 4.27
N LYS A 79 -10.51 3.34 3.88
CA LYS A 79 -11.00 2.19 4.64
C LYS A 79 -10.06 1.78 5.79
N ARG A 80 -8.98 2.51 6.02
CA ARG A 80 -7.96 2.17 7.02
C ARG A 80 -8.52 2.39 8.44
N THR A 81 -8.62 1.32 9.23
CA THR A 81 -9.02 1.33 10.65
C THR A 81 -7.90 0.89 11.59
N TRP A 82 -6.65 0.82 11.10
CA TRP A 82 -5.47 0.37 11.84
C TRP A 82 -4.30 1.33 11.71
#